data_AF-A0A2V7HWN0-F1
#
_entry.id   AF-A0A2V7HWN0-F1
#
_cell.length_a   1.000
_cell.length_b   1.000
_cell.length_c   1.000
_cell.angle_alpha   90.00
_cell.angle_beta   90.00
_cell.angle_gamma   90.00
#
_symmetry.space_group_name_H-M   'P 1'
#
loop_
_entity.id
_entity.type
_entity.pdbx_description
1 polymer ?
#
loop_
_entity_poly.entity_id
_entity_poly.type
_entity_poly.pdbx_seq_one_letter_code
_entity_poly.pdbx_strand_id
1 'polypeptide(L)' 'IPLGRPERPEDLAGVVAFLAGPDSDYMTGQALNVDGGLVMGN' A
#
# COMPACT_ATOMS: atom_id res chain seq x y z
N ILE A 1 -9.35 4.12 11.59
CA ILE A 1 -8.14 3.42 11.11
C ILE A 1 -7.55 2.58 12.24
N PRO A 2 -7.50 1.25 12.11
CA PRO A 2 -6.93 0.32 13.09
C PRO A 2 -5.52 0.69 13.56
N LEU A 3 -4.69 1.25 12.68
CA LEU A 3 -3.33 1.67 13.01
C LEU A 3 -3.25 2.88 13.96
N GLY A 4 -4.38 3.52 14.28
CA GLY A 4 -4.49 4.53 15.34
C GLY A 4 -3.80 5.88 15.09
N ARG A 5 -3.24 6.10 13.89
CA ARG A 5 -2.60 7.36 13.48
C ARG A 5 -2.91 7.70 12.03
N PRO A 6 -2.94 8.99 11.65
CA PRO A 6 -3.04 9.39 10.25
C PRO A 6 -1.93 8.76 9.40
N GLU A 7 -2.26 8.51 8.14
CA GLU A 7 -1.30 8.13 7.11
C GLU A 7 -0.29 9.27 6.88
N ARG A 8 0.94 8.90 6.54
CA ARG A 8 2.01 9.82 6.17
C ARG A 8 2.61 9.41 4.82
N PRO A 9 3.26 10.32 4.08
CA PRO A 9 3.86 9.99 2.79
C PRO A 9 4.83 8.79 2.84
N GLU A 10 5.52 8.59 3.96
CA GLU A 10 6.46 7.48 4.14
C GLU A 10 5.78 6.11 4.16
N ASP A 11 4.48 6.05 4.49
CA ASP A 11 3.71 4.80 4.50
C ASP A 11 3.44 4.28 3.07
N LEU A 12 3.40 5.17 2.07
CA LEU A 12 3.24 4.83 0.65
C LEU A 12 4.56 4.59 -0.07
N ALA A 13 5.64 5.27 0.35
CA ALA A 13 6.91 5.29 -0.37
C ALA A 13 7.48 3.89 -0.64
N GLY A 14 7.37 2.98 0.34
CA GLY A 14 7.84 1.60 0.19
C GLY A 14 7.03 0.80 -0.84
N VAL A 15 5.71 0.92 -0.83
CA VAL A 15 4.83 0.25 -1.79
C VAL A 15 5.07 0.78 -3.20
N VAL A 16 5.22 2.10 -3.36
CA VAL A 16 5.53 2.71 -4.66
C VAL A 16 6.90 2.23 -5.17
N ALA A 17 7.92 2.22 -4.31
CA ALA A 17 9.24 1.74 -4.70
C ALA A 17 9.23 0.26 -5.11
N PHE A 18 8.46 -0.59 -4.42
CA PHE A 18 8.26 -1.99 -4.80
C PHE A 18 7.58 -2.10 -6.17
N LEU A 19 6.44 -1.41 -6.37
CA LEU A 19 5.67 -1.48 -7.62
C LEU A 19 6.39 -0.86 -8.83
N ALA A 20 7.32 0.07 -8.60
CA ALA A 20 8.17 0.63 -9.64
C ALA A 20 9.46 -0.19 -9.86
N GLY A 21 9.73 -1.17 -9.00
CA GLY A 21 10.95 -1.95 -8.99
C GLY A 21 10.85 -3.26 -9.78
N PRO A 22 11.98 -3.97 -9.93
CA PRO A 22 12.00 -5.28 -10.60
C PRO A 22 11.23 -6.36 -9.82
N ASP A 23 11.05 -6.17 -8.51
CA ASP A 23 10.40 -7.16 -7.65
C ASP A 23 8.89 -7.33 -7.94
N SER A 24 8.30 -6.44 -8.74
CA SER A 24 6.90 -6.50 -9.15
C SER A 24 6.71 -6.69 -10.66
N ASP A 25 7.70 -7.20 -11.39
CA ASP A 25 7.70 -7.25 -12.87
C ASP A 25 6.54 -8.06 -13.51
N TYR A 26 5.92 -8.95 -12.74
CA TYR A 26 4.78 -9.77 -13.15
C TYR A 26 3.45 -9.37 -12.48
N MET A 27 3.44 -8.27 -11.71
CA MET A 27 2.23 -7.75 -11.08
C MET A 27 1.59 -6.65 -11.94
N THR A 28 0.33 -6.86 -12.30
CA THR A 28 -0.49 -5.86 -12.98
C THR A 28 -1.97 -5.98 -12.63
N GLY A 29 -2.72 -4.90 -12.84
CA GLY A 29 -4.17 -4.84 -12.60
C GLY A 29 -4.60 -4.93 -11.13
N GLN A 30 -3.67 -4.77 -10.17
CA GLN A 30 -3.96 -4.85 -8.75
C GLN A 30 -4.27 -3.47 -8.16
N ALA A 31 -5.22 -3.42 -7.24
CA ALA A 31 -5.45 -2.27 -6.36
C ALA A 31 -5.02 -2.65 -4.95
N LEU A 32 -4.01 -1.97 -4.41
CA LEU A 32 -3.53 -2.18 -3.04
C LEU A 32 -4.07 -1.07 -2.14
N ASN A 33 -4.67 -1.47 -1.01
CA ASN A 33 -5.04 -0.54 0.05
C ASN A 33 -3.85 -0.34 0.99
N VAL A 34 -3.43 0.92 1.13
CA VAL A 34 -2.44 1.36 2.12
C VAL A 34 -3.14 2.41 2.97
N ASP A 35 -3.94 1.98 3.94
CA ASP A 35 -4.88 2.87 4.63
C ASP A 35 -4.88 2.69 6.15
N GLY A 36 -3.86 2.00 6.67
CA GLY A 36 -3.78 1.64 8.09
C GLY A 36 -4.93 0.75 8.56
N GLY A 37 -5.57 0.02 7.64
CA GLY A 37 -6.68 -0.90 7.89
C GLY A 37 -8.07 -0.27 7.83
N LEU A 38 -8.22 0.87 7.14
CA LEU A 38 -9.52 1.57 7.07
C LEU A 38 -10.58 0.73 6.36
N VAL A 39 -10.19 0.11 5.25
CA VAL A 39 -11.03 -0.80 4.48
C VAL A 39 -10.58 -2.22 4.79
N MET A 40 -11.35 -2.91 5.64
CA MET A 40 -11.22 -4.34 5.87
C MET A 40 -12.35 -5.05 5.14
N GLY A 41 -12.00 -5.95 4.21
CA GLY A 41 -12.96 -6.83 3.56
C GLY A 41 -13.62 -7.75 4.59
N ASN A 42 -14.92 -8.01 4.39
CA ASN A 42 -15.74 -8.89 5.21
C ASN A 42 -15.40 -10.37 5.03
#